data_AF-A0A651F6F4-F1
#
_entry.id   AF-A0A651F6F4-F1
#
_cell.length_a   1.000
_cell.length_b   1.000
_cell.length_c   1.000
_cell.angle_alpha   90.00
_cell.angle_beta   90.00
_cell.angle_gamma   90.00
#
_symmetry.space_group_name_H-M   'P 1'
#
loop_
_entity.id
_entity.type
_entity.pdbx_description
1 polymer ?
#
loop_
_entity_poly.entity_id
_entity_poly.type
_entity_poly.pdbx_seq_one_letter_code
_entity_poly.pdbx_strand_id
1 'polypeptide(L)'
;MFFFDPAILSALEQPAPYFIEAQLPARHDCRRHRPLTSVDVKIEEQPIVYDNSRSSAQLQGFQIDTVSPYGADVHTRISGLTEGRIDVSIYANFSVETHPGTATSCLWFDTVTITVRSAPTVYIASEHNNNRCRYQSTLNHELRHVEVDRRVVREYAPQMRRAVLDEIYRIGVVGPEPVLRAGVVRAQMLESANAALQRVVGQMNSVRRSRQQAVDTRAEYDRLSRMCGGKF
;
A
#
# COMPACT_ATOMS: atom_id res chain seq x y z
N MET A 1 -76.96 -17.73 -75.61
CA MET A 1 -77.71 -16.90 -74.63
C MET A 1 -77.63 -17.64 -73.30
N PHE A 2 -77.05 -17.18 -72.19
CA PHE A 2 -76.45 -15.92 -71.77
C PHE A 2 -75.34 -16.25 -70.74
N PHE A 3 -74.18 -15.62 -70.93
CA PHE A 3 -73.28 -14.99 -69.94
C PHE A 3 -72.62 -15.77 -68.79
N PHE A 4 -71.28 -15.73 -68.84
CA PHE A 4 -70.32 -15.80 -67.74
C PHE A 4 -70.56 -14.66 -66.73
N ASP A 5 -70.43 -14.97 -65.43
CA ASP A 5 -69.68 -14.11 -64.50
C ASP A 5 -69.17 -14.93 -63.28
N PRO A 6 -67.85 -15.20 -63.16
CA PRO A 6 -67.25 -15.83 -61.99
C PRO A 6 -66.75 -14.75 -61.02
N ALA A 7 -67.64 -14.24 -60.17
CA ALA A 7 -67.27 -13.27 -59.14
C ALA A 7 -66.77 -13.97 -57.86
N ILE A 8 -65.44 -14.11 -57.79
CA ILE A 8 -64.58 -13.84 -56.62
C ILE A 8 -64.95 -14.59 -55.32
N LEU A 9 -64.46 -15.83 -55.20
CA LEU A 9 -63.94 -16.35 -53.93
C LEU A 9 -62.46 -15.97 -53.84
N SER A 10 -62.12 -14.93 -53.08
CA SER A 10 -60.75 -14.70 -52.62
C SER A 10 -60.76 -14.79 -51.11
N ALA A 11 -60.41 -15.98 -50.62
CA ALA A 11 -60.25 -16.27 -49.22
C ALA A 11 -59.08 -15.47 -48.64
N LEU A 12 -59.26 -15.10 -47.37
CA LEU A 12 -58.35 -14.35 -46.53
C LEU A 12 -57.03 -15.11 -46.33
N GLU A 13 -55.99 -14.80 -47.10
CA GLU A 13 -54.61 -15.09 -46.72
C GLU A 13 -54.04 -13.85 -46.02
N GLN A 14 -54.24 -13.79 -44.70
CA GLN A 14 -53.44 -12.90 -43.87
C GLN A 14 -52.01 -13.48 -43.82
N PRO A 15 -50.96 -12.73 -44.21
CA PRO A 15 -49.60 -13.20 -44.02
C PRO A 15 -49.35 -13.37 -42.52
N ALA A 16 -48.82 -14.54 -42.15
CA ALA A 16 -48.40 -14.84 -40.80
C ALA A 16 -47.51 -13.70 -40.25
N PRO A 17 -47.66 -13.31 -38.97
CA PRO A 17 -46.85 -12.26 -38.39
C PRO A 17 -45.37 -12.66 -38.51
N TYR A 18 -44.59 -11.81 -39.16
CA TYR A 18 -43.14 -11.90 -39.16
C TYR A 18 -42.65 -11.89 -37.70
N PHE A 19 -42.24 -13.05 -37.20
CA PHE A 19 -41.48 -13.13 -35.96
C PHE A 19 -40.13 -12.46 -36.21
N ILE A 20 -39.96 -11.23 -35.71
CA ILE A 20 -38.64 -10.63 -35.56
C ILE A 20 -37.95 -11.46 -34.48
N GLU A 21 -37.05 -12.36 -34.88
CA GLU A 21 -36.09 -12.93 -33.93
C GLU A 21 -35.33 -11.76 -33.32
N ALA A 22 -35.61 -11.45 -32.05
CA ALA A 22 -34.82 -10.51 -31.28
C ALA A 22 -33.40 -11.08 -31.22
N GLN A 23 -32.52 -10.58 -32.08
CA GLN A 23 -31.10 -10.89 -32.04
C GLN A 23 -30.61 -10.49 -30.65
N LEU A 24 -30.33 -11.49 -29.81
CA LEU A 24 -29.75 -11.26 -28.49
C LEU A 24 -28.49 -10.40 -28.70
N PRO A 25 -28.35 -9.25 -28.01
CA PRO A 25 -27.20 -8.38 -28.21
C PRO A 25 -25.93 -9.19 -27.97
N ALA A 26 -24.97 -9.05 -28.89
CA ALA A 26 -23.68 -9.71 -28.79
C ALA A 26 -23.12 -9.50 -27.37
N ARG A 27 -22.72 -10.59 -26.70
CA ARG A 27 -22.17 -10.53 -25.34
C ARG A 27 -20.97 -9.60 -25.35
N HIS A 28 -21.02 -8.55 -24.53
CA HIS A 28 -19.91 -7.61 -24.37
C HIS A 28 -18.68 -8.34 -23.83
N ASP A 29 -17.64 -8.48 -24.66
CA ASP A 29 -16.45 -9.26 -24.34
C ASP A 29 -15.33 -8.39 -23.76
N CYS A 30 -15.22 -8.39 -22.44
CA CYS A 30 -14.15 -7.67 -21.74
C CYS A 30 -12.75 -8.22 -22.02
N ARG A 31 -12.61 -9.42 -22.60
CA ARG A 31 -11.31 -10.09 -22.81
C ARG A 31 -10.46 -9.48 -23.92
N ARG A 32 -11.05 -8.61 -24.75
CA ARG A 32 -10.30 -7.87 -25.79
C ARG A 32 -9.35 -6.83 -25.21
N HIS A 33 -9.52 -6.46 -23.94
CA HIS A 33 -8.69 -5.48 -23.27
C HIS A 33 -7.46 -6.16 -22.65
N ARG A 34 -6.27 -5.76 -23.09
CA ARG A 34 -4.99 -6.06 -22.41
C ARG A 34 -4.37 -4.76 -21.91
N PRO A 35 -4.85 -4.23 -20.78
CA PRO A 35 -4.36 -2.96 -20.29
C PRO A 35 -2.91 -3.07 -19.84
N LEU A 36 -2.09 -2.12 -20.27
CA LEU A 36 -0.73 -1.94 -19.78
C LEU A 36 -0.80 -1.12 -18.49
N THR A 37 -1.15 -1.77 -17.38
CA THR A 37 -1.18 -1.10 -16.07
C THR A 37 0.23 -0.74 -15.64
N SER A 38 0.43 0.51 -15.19
CA SER A 38 1.68 0.93 -14.56
C SER A 38 1.56 0.94 -13.04
N VAL A 39 2.61 0.47 -12.36
CA VAL A 39 2.74 0.54 -10.90
C VAL A 39 4.01 1.32 -10.57
N ASP A 40 3.84 2.40 -9.82
CA ASP A 40 4.91 3.28 -9.34
C ASP A 40 5.03 3.22 -7.81
N VAL A 41 6.25 3.42 -7.30
CA VAL A 41 6.51 3.50 -5.85
C VAL A 41 7.25 4.79 -5.56
N LYS A 42 6.61 5.65 -4.77
CA LYS A 42 7.15 6.94 -4.33
C LYS A 42 7.63 6.81 -2.90
N ILE A 43 8.91 7.11 -2.67
CA ILE A 43 9.47 7.21 -1.33
C ILE A 43 9.54 8.69 -0.96
N GLU A 44 8.76 9.08 0.03
CA GLU A 44 8.70 10.45 0.56
C GLU A 44 9.43 10.49 1.91
N GLU A 45 10.65 10.97 1.92
CA GLU A 45 11.42 11.13 3.16
C GLU A 45 11.29 12.56 3.69
N GLN A 46 10.72 12.70 4.89
CA GLN A 46 10.68 13.99 5.58
C GLN A 46 12.00 14.25 6.30
N PRO A 47 12.37 15.53 6.51
CA PRO A 47 13.53 15.89 7.31
C PRO A 47 13.46 15.29 8.72
N ILE A 48 14.62 14.92 9.27
CA ILE A 48 14.72 14.46 10.66
C ILE A 48 14.36 15.62 11.58
N VAL A 49 13.40 15.39 12.48
CA VAL A 49 13.08 16.31 13.58
C VAL A 49 13.96 15.94 14.79
N TYR A 50 14.65 16.91 15.36
CA TYR A 50 15.43 16.72 16.59
C TYR A 50 14.69 17.34 17.78
N ASP A 51 14.44 16.56 18.83
CA ASP A 51 13.79 17.03 20.07
C ASP A 51 14.65 16.69 21.29
N ASN A 52 15.20 17.75 21.91
CA ASN A 52 16.06 17.66 23.08
C ASN A 52 15.39 18.19 24.36
N SER A 53 14.06 18.31 24.34
CA SER A 53 13.27 18.89 25.44
C SER A 53 12.86 17.85 26.49
N ARG A 54 12.97 16.56 26.18
CA ARG A 54 12.48 15.45 27.00
C ARG A 54 13.58 14.89 27.89
N SER A 55 13.26 14.55 29.14
CA SER A 55 14.17 13.88 30.06
C SER A 55 14.28 12.38 29.76
N SER A 56 15.35 11.74 30.23
CA SER A 56 15.55 10.29 30.10
C SER A 56 14.38 9.48 30.69
N ALA A 57 13.73 10.01 31.74
CA ALA A 57 12.56 9.38 32.36
C ALA A 57 11.29 9.53 31.52
N GLN A 58 11.13 10.65 30.82
CA GLN A 58 9.99 10.86 29.91
C GLN A 58 10.10 9.95 28.68
N LEU A 59 11.32 9.73 28.17
CA LEU A 59 11.56 8.86 27.02
C LEU A 59 11.27 7.37 27.32
N GLN A 60 11.36 6.92 28.57
CA GLN A 60 11.03 5.54 28.97
C GLN A 60 9.57 5.17 28.75
N GLY A 61 8.66 6.16 28.70
CA GLY A 61 7.24 5.91 28.45
C GLY A 61 6.89 5.70 26.98
N PHE A 62 7.84 5.84 26.06
CA PHE A 62 7.59 5.76 24.62
C PHE A 62 7.53 4.29 24.19
N GLN A 63 6.67 3.97 23.23
CA GLN A 63 6.68 2.66 22.57
C GLN A 63 7.84 2.63 21.57
N ILE A 64 8.70 1.64 21.68
CA ILE A 64 9.92 1.52 20.88
C ILE A 64 10.03 0.13 20.26
N ASP A 65 10.68 0.02 19.11
CA ASP A 65 10.82 -1.23 18.36
C ASP A 65 11.93 -2.16 18.90
N THR A 66 12.67 -1.72 19.92
CA THR A 66 13.81 -2.44 20.50
C THR A 66 13.60 -2.71 21.98
N VAL A 67 14.19 -3.80 22.45
CA VAL A 67 14.24 -4.17 23.87
C VAL A 67 15.66 -3.91 24.38
N SER A 68 15.77 -3.37 25.59
CA SER A 68 17.07 -3.11 26.22
C SER A 68 17.91 -4.40 26.29
N PRO A 69 19.18 -4.39 25.83
CA PRO A 69 20.02 -5.57 25.81
C PRO A 69 20.52 -6.03 27.19
N TYR A 70 20.28 -5.27 28.27
CA TYR A 70 20.73 -5.62 29.63
C TYR A 70 19.70 -6.40 30.46
N GLY A 71 18.60 -6.87 29.86
CA GLY A 71 17.54 -7.56 30.59
C GLY A 71 16.64 -6.58 31.36
N ALA A 72 15.42 -7.01 31.69
CA ALA A 72 14.39 -6.14 32.28
C ALA A 72 14.79 -5.54 33.65
N ASP A 73 15.70 -6.19 34.37
CA ASP A 73 16.09 -5.84 35.74
C ASP A 73 17.25 -4.82 35.82
N VAL A 74 17.83 -4.40 34.69
CA VAL A 74 18.89 -3.39 34.67
C VAL A 74 18.28 -2.04 34.33
N HIS A 75 18.30 -1.11 35.30
CA HIS A 75 17.92 0.28 35.10
C HIS A 75 18.89 1.00 34.16
N THR A 76 18.77 0.78 32.85
CA THR A 76 19.44 1.59 31.82
C THR A 76 18.66 2.88 31.63
N ARG A 77 19.31 4.05 31.79
CA ARG A 77 18.65 5.34 31.53
C ARG A 77 18.66 5.57 30.02
N ILE A 78 17.48 5.66 29.42
CA ILE A 78 17.35 5.98 27.99
C ILE A 78 17.97 7.34 27.72
N SER A 79 19.11 7.34 27.03
CA SER A 79 19.87 8.56 26.73
C SER A 79 19.42 9.23 25.43
N GLY A 80 18.80 8.46 24.53
CA GLY A 80 18.22 8.93 23.28
C GLY A 80 17.20 7.92 22.77
N LEU A 81 16.41 8.34 21.79
CA LEU A 81 15.40 7.50 21.16
C LEU A 81 15.14 7.96 19.73
N THR A 82 14.97 7.00 18.81
CA THR A 82 14.48 7.26 17.45
C THR A 82 13.05 6.75 17.29
N GLU A 83 12.10 7.65 17.02
CA GLU A 83 10.75 7.30 16.55
C GLU A 83 10.76 7.28 15.02
N GLY A 84 10.81 6.09 14.42
CA GLY A 84 10.86 5.89 12.97
C GLY A 84 9.49 5.67 12.33
N ARG A 85 8.68 6.73 12.23
CA ARG A 85 7.34 6.62 11.62
C ARG A 85 7.43 6.33 10.13
N ILE A 86 6.83 5.22 9.70
CA ILE A 86 6.72 4.81 8.29
C ILE A 86 5.25 4.55 7.97
N ASP A 87 4.69 5.35 7.07
CA ASP A 87 3.32 5.19 6.56
C ASP A 87 3.37 4.68 5.12
N VAL A 88 2.60 3.63 4.82
CA VAL A 88 2.48 3.07 3.47
C VAL A 88 1.05 3.17 2.98
N SER A 89 0.84 3.82 1.84
CA SER A 89 -0.48 3.95 1.22
C SER A 89 -0.47 3.51 -0.24
N ILE A 90 -1.65 3.16 -0.75
CA ILE A 90 -1.87 2.79 -2.14
C ILE A 90 -3.00 3.65 -2.72
N TYR A 91 -2.79 4.14 -3.94
CA TYR A 91 -3.77 4.86 -4.73
C TYR A 91 -3.87 4.22 -6.11
N ALA A 92 -5.09 4.03 -6.61
CA ALA A 92 -5.34 3.39 -7.89
C ALA A 92 -6.35 4.16 -8.73
N ASN A 93 -6.03 4.34 -10.01
CA ASN A 93 -6.98 4.75 -11.03
C ASN A 93 -7.48 3.53 -11.80
N PHE A 94 -8.75 3.58 -12.18
CA PHE A 94 -9.40 2.53 -12.94
C PHE A 94 -9.92 3.09 -14.26
N SER A 95 -9.65 2.39 -15.35
CA SER A 95 -10.38 2.61 -16.59
C SER A 95 -11.65 1.79 -16.59
N VAL A 96 -12.70 2.34 -17.20
CA VAL A 96 -13.99 1.65 -17.35
C VAL A 96 -14.53 1.90 -18.74
N GLU A 97 -14.86 0.81 -19.41
CA GLU A 97 -15.62 0.84 -20.66
C GLU A 97 -17.04 0.38 -20.37
N THR A 98 -18.04 1.11 -20.87
CA THR A 98 -19.45 0.80 -20.65
C THR A 98 -20.16 0.59 -21.97
N HIS A 99 -20.93 -0.50 -22.06
CA HIS A 99 -21.73 -0.82 -23.23
C HIS A 99 -23.18 -0.36 -23.02
N PRO A 100 -23.65 0.67 -23.75
CA PRO A 100 -24.98 1.26 -23.51
C PRO A 100 -26.13 0.29 -23.75
N GLY A 101 -26.00 -0.59 -24.75
CA GLY A 101 -27.07 -1.54 -25.13
C GLY A 101 -27.33 -2.65 -24.11
N THR A 102 -26.40 -2.88 -23.18
CA THR A 102 -26.52 -3.94 -22.16
C THR A 102 -26.42 -3.42 -20.73
N ALA A 103 -26.17 -2.11 -20.54
CA ALA A 103 -25.91 -1.50 -19.23
C ALA A 103 -24.86 -2.28 -18.41
N THR A 104 -23.80 -2.74 -19.09
CA THR A 104 -22.67 -3.44 -18.46
C THR A 104 -21.36 -2.70 -18.68
N SER A 105 -20.40 -2.92 -17.80
CA SER A 105 -19.08 -2.31 -17.82
C SER A 105 -17.97 -3.35 -17.68
N CYS A 106 -16.84 -3.07 -18.33
CA CYS A 106 -15.55 -3.73 -18.09
C CYS A 106 -14.65 -2.78 -17.31
N LEU A 107 -13.93 -3.30 -16.32
CA LEU A 107 -13.09 -2.51 -15.42
C LEU A 107 -11.69 -3.11 -15.35
N TRP A 108 -10.67 -2.24 -15.29
CA TRP A 108 -9.29 -2.65 -15.06
C TRP A 108 -8.48 -1.53 -14.41
N PHE A 109 -7.34 -1.88 -13.84
CA PHE A 109 -6.39 -0.90 -13.31
C PHE A 109 -5.70 -0.14 -14.45
N ASP A 110 -5.67 1.18 -14.37
CA ASP A 110 -4.94 2.04 -15.29
C ASP A 110 -3.54 2.35 -14.73
N THR A 111 -3.52 3.00 -13.57
CA THR A 111 -2.30 3.36 -12.86
C THR A 111 -2.45 3.06 -11.37
N VAL A 112 -1.37 2.62 -10.73
CA VAL A 112 -1.32 2.42 -9.28
C VAL A 112 -0.06 3.08 -8.75
N THR A 113 -0.22 3.90 -7.71
CA THR A 113 0.88 4.54 -6.99
C THR A 113 0.90 4.04 -5.56
N ILE A 114 2.05 3.54 -5.14
CA ILE A 114 2.34 3.20 -3.74
C ILE A 114 3.18 4.34 -3.17
N THR A 115 2.75 4.94 -2.07
CA THR A 115 3.55 5.97 -1.37
C THR A 115 4.05 5.41 -0.05
N VAL A 116 5.37 5.46 0.16
CA VAL A 116 6.02 5.14 1.42
C VAL A 116 6.57 6.44 2.00
N ARG A 117 5.96 6.92 3.08
CA ARG A 117 6.36 8.14 3.77
C ARG A 117 7.14 7.80 5.03
N SER A 118 8.33 8.38 5.17
CA SER A 118 9.18 8.26 6.35
C SER A 118 9.27 9.61 7.05
N ALA A 119 8.98 9.66 8.35
CA ALA A 119 9.01 10.86 9.17
C ALA A 119 9.72 10.60 10.51
N PRO A 120 11.06 10.55 10.52
CA PRO A 120 11.82 10.22 11.72
C PRO A 120 11.91 11.40 12.70
N THR A 121 11.71 11.11 13.98
CA THR A 121 12.05 12.02 15.08
C THR A 121 13.16 11.41 15.93
N VAL A 122 14.22 12.17 16.17
CA VAL A 122 15.34 11.79 17.04
C VAL A 122 15.27 12.60 18.32
N TYR A 123 15.13 11.90 19.44
CA TYR A 123 15.14 12.45 20.77
C TYR A 123 16.50 12.26 21.42
N ILE A 124 17.03 13.32 22.03
CA ILE A 124 18.18 13.22 22.94
C ILE A 124 17.73 13.70 24.30
N ALA A 125 18.03 12.91 25.33
CA ALA A 125 17.62 13.25 26.67
C ALA A 125 18.23 14.59 27.11
N SER A 126 17.41 15.47 27.68
CA SER A 126 17.77 16.87 27.97
C SER A 126 18.92 17.00 28.95
N GLU A 127 19.17 15.99 29.78
CA GLU A 127 20.33 15.90 30.67
C GLU A 127 21.68 15.93 29.92
N HIS A 128 21.67 15.55 28.63
CA HIS A 128 22.88 15.52 27.80
C HIS A 128 23.14 16.83 27.05
N ASN A 129 22.22 17.81 27.09
CA ASN A 129 22.33 19.06 26.32
C ASN A 129 23.63 19.84 26.60
N ASN A 130 24.12 19.79 27.84
CA ASN A 130 25.34 20.46 28.26
C ASN A 130 26.58 19.56 28.21
N ASN A 131 26.43 18.28 27.84
CA ASN A 131 27.53 17.32 27.72
C ASN A 131 27.73 16.94 26.25
N ARG A 132 28.64 17.66 25.58
CA ARG A 132 28.94 17.48 24.16
C ARG A 132 29.35 16.04 23.79
N CYS A 133 30.09 15.35 24.66
CA CYS A 133 30.48 13.94 24.41
C CYS A 133 29.24 13.05 24.37
N ARG A 134 28.42 13.09 25.43
CA ARG A 134 27.22 12.26 25.54
C ARG A 134 26.24 12.58 24.43
N TYR A 135 25.94 13.86 24.23
CA TYR A 135 25.06 14.33 23.16
C TYR A 135 25.46 13.77 21.79
N GLN A 136 26.72 13.96 21.37
CA GLN A 136 27.16 13.54 20.05
C GLN A 136 27.18 12.01 19.91
N SER A 137 27.58 11.29 20.96
CA SER A 137 27.62 9.83 20.93
C SER A 137 26.22 9.22 20.83
N THR A 138 25.26 9.74 21.61
CA THR A 138 23.85 9.34 21.54
C THR A 138 23.26 9.70 20.18
N LEU A 139 23.45 10.94 19.71
CA LEU A 139 22.95 11.36 18.40
C LEU A 139 23.46 10.46 17.28
N ASN A 140 24.74 10.13 17.29
CA ASN A 140 25.32 9.23 16.30
C ASN A 140 24.73 7.81 16.38
N HIS A 141 24.38 7.33 17.59
CA HIS A 141 23.67 6.06 17.78
C HIS A 141 22.26 6.13 17.18
N GLU A 142 21.49 7.16 17.54
CA GLU A 142 20.12 7.35 17.04
C GLU A 142 20.05 7.49 15.51
N LEU A 143 21.02 8.18 14.91
CA LEU A 143 21.10 8.30 13.45
C LEU A 143 21.34 6.94 12.75
N ARG A 144 21.89 5.93 13.44
CA ARG A 144 22.00 4.57 12.89
C ARG A 144 20.63 3.91 12.75
N HIS A 145 19.73 4.15 13.71
CA HIS A 145 18.35 3.65 13.63
C HIS A 145 17.60 4.27 12.44
N VAL A 146 17.78 5.58 12.19
CA VAL A 146 17.24 6.26 10.99
C VAL A 146 17.78 5.63 9.70
N GLU A 147 19.08 5.34 9.64
CA GLU A 147 19.68 4.73 8.46
C GLU A 147 19.21 3.28 8.22
N VAL A 148 18.92 2.52 9.29
CA VAL A 148 18.30 1.20 9.17
C VAL A 148 16.93 1.32 8.48
N ASP A 149 16.09 2.25 8.93
CA ASP A 149 14.76 2.45 8.34
C ASP A 149 14.84 2.85 6.86
N ARG A 150 15.71 3.81 6.53
CA ARG A 150 15.99 4.21 5.14
C ARG A 150 16.39 3.04 4.25
N ARG A 151 17.28 2.17 4.73
CA ARG A 151 17.74 1.00 3.97
C ARG A 151 16.62 -0.02 3.77
N VAL A 152 15.87 -0.31 4.81
CA VAL A 152 14.75 -1.26 4.75
C VAL A 152 13.68 -0.77 3.77
N VAL A 153 13.31 0.52 3.82
CA VAL A 153 12.35 1.10 2.87
C VAL A 153 12.82 0.96 1.42
N ARG A 154 14.08 1.31 1.13
CA ARG A 154 14.66 1.18 -0.22
C ARG A 154 14.70 -0.27 -0.71
N GLU A 155 15.00 -1.22 0.17
CA GLU A 155 15.06 -2.65 -0.14
C GLU A 155 13.68 -3.25 -0.45
N TYR A 156 12.64 -2.79 0.25
CA TYR A 156 11.28 -3.32 0.10
C TYR A 156 10.44 -2.59 -0.96
N ALA A 157 10.78 -1.37 -1.37
CA ALA A 157 10.11 -0.64 -2.44
C ALA A 157 9.92 -1.47 -3.74
N PRO A 158 10.95 -2.11 -4.33
CA PRO A 158 10.74 -2.94 -5.53
C PRO A 158 9.88 -4.18 -5.27
N GLN A 159 9.89 -4.72 -4.04
CA GLN A 159 9.07 -5.88 -3.66
C GLN A 159 7.59 -5.49 -3.55
N MET A 160 7.29 -4.31 -2.99
CA MET A 160 5.94 -3.74 -2.95
C MET A 160 5.39 -3.55 -4.36
N ARG A 161 6.20 -2.95 -5.25
CA ARG A 161 5.85 -2.77 -6.67
C ARG A 161 5.47 -4.09 -7.31
N ARG A 162 6.32 -5.10 -7.16
CA ARG A 162 6.15 -6.42 -7.75
C ARG A 162 4.89 -7.11 -7.22
N ALA A 163 4.70 -7.14 -5.90
CA ALA A 163 3.55 -7.80 -5.30
C ALA A 163 2.22 -7.20 -5.77
N VAL A 164 2.14 -5.87 -5.86
CA VAL A 164 0.95 -5.19 -6.37
C VAL A 164 0.76 -5.42 -7.87
N LEU A 165 1.84 -5.36 -8.65
CA LEU A 165 1.79 -5.62 -10.09
C LEU A 165 1.34 -7.05 -10.41
N ASP A 166 1.88 -8.04 -9.71
CA ASP A 166 1.53 -9.45 -9.87
C ASP A 166 0.04 -9.67 -9.53
N GLU A 167 -0.46 -9.02 -8.49
CA GLU A 167 -1.87 -9.08 -8.09
C GLU A 167 -2.79 -8.41 -9.11
N ILE A 168 -2.41 -7.25 -9.66
CA ILE A 168 -3.13 -6.57 -10.73
C ILE A 168 -3.22 -7.46 -11.97
N TYR A 169 -2.12 -8.11 -12.37
CA TYR A 169 -2.13 -9.02 -13.51
C TYR A 169 -2.98 -10.27 -13.26
N ARG A 170 -2.99 -10.78 -12.02
CA ARG A 170 -3.85 -11.89 -11.62
C ARG A 170 -5.33 -11.53 -11.70
N ILE A 171 -5.70 -10.31 -11.30
CA ILE A 171 -7.08 -9.81 -11.40
C ILE A 171 -7.47 -9.59 -12.86
N GLY A 172 -6.59 -8.95 -13.64
CA GLY A 172 -6.83 -8.63 -15.05
C GLY A 172 -8.02 -7.69 -15.25
N VAL A 173 -8.77 -7.93 -16.33
CA VAL A 173 -10.00 -7.19 -16.64
C VAL A 173 -11.19 -7.88 -16.01
N VAL A 174 -12.01 -7.14 -15.27
CA VAL A 174 -13.22 -7.64 -14.62
C VAL A 174 -14.45 -7.17 -15.39
N GLY A 175 -15.32 -8.12 -15.75
CA GLY A 175 -16.59 -7.85 -16.43
C GLY A 175 -16.97 -8.93 -17.46
N PRO A 176 -18.12 -8.76 -18.14
CA PRO A 176 -19.03 -7.62 -18.02
C PRO A 176 -19.82 -7.64 -16.70
N GLU A 177 -19.82 -6.51 -15.98
CA GLU A 177 -20.58 -6.33 -14.74
C GLU A 177 -21.67 -5.26 -14.94
N PRO A 178 -22.86 -5.35 -14.31
CA PRO A 178 -23.85 -4.28 -14.36
C PRO A 178 -23.23 -2.94 -13.93
N VAL A 179 -23.54 -1.85 -14.63
CA VAL A 179 -22.95 -0.51 -14.34
C VAL A 179 -23.13 -0.13 -12.86
N LEU A 180 -24.27 -0.47 -12.26
CA LEU A 180 -24.55 -0.20 -10.84
C LEU A 180 -23.58 -0.90 -9.87
N ARG A 181 -22.92 -1.99 -10.30
CA ARG A 181 -21.94 -2.73 -9.50
C ARG A 181 -20.50 -2.24 -9.70
N ALA A 182 -20.25 -1.36 -10.66
CA ALA A 182 -18.90 -0.88 -11.00
C ALA A 182 -18.15 -0.35 -9.77
N GLY A 183 -18.81 0.41 -8.89
CA GLY A 183 -18.20 0.93 -7.65
C GLY A 183 -17.77 -0.17 -6.69
N VAL A 184 -18.62 -1.19 -6.47
CA VAL A 184 -18.32 -2.33 -5.59
C VAL A 184 -17.15 -3.14 -6.16
N VAL A 185 -17.16 -3.40 -7.47
CA VAL A 185 -16.09 -4.14 -8.15
C VAL A 185 -14.76 -3.40 -8.03
N ARG A 186 -14.73 -2.07 -8.25
CA ARG A 186 -13.51 -1.26 -8.04
C ARG A 186 -12.99 -1.37 -6.61
N ALA A 187 -13.87 -1.29 -5.61
CA ALA A 187 -13.48 -1.40 -4.21
C ALA A 187 -12.88 -2.78 -3.89
N GLN A 188 -13.47 -3.86 -4.42
CA GLN A 188 -12.94 -5.21 -4.27
C GLN A 188 -11.57 -5.39 -4.94
N MET A 189 -11.40 -4.85 -6.15
CA MET A 189 -10.10 -4.87 -6.84
C MET A 189 -9.03 -4.13 -6.03
N LEU A 190 -9.35 -2.92 -5.54
CA LEU A 190 -8.43 -2.12 -4.71
C LEU A 190 -8.08 -2.84 -3.41
N GLU A 191 -9.05 -3.45 -2.74
CA GLU A 191 -8.83 -4.21 -1.51
C GLU A 191 -7.87 -5.38 -1.75
N SER A 192 -8.04 -6.10 -2.86
CA SER A 192 -7.16 -7.21 -3.23
C SER A 192 -5.71 -6.74 -3.46
N ALA A 193 -5.52 -5.62 -4.17
CA ALA A 193 -4.21 -5.01 -4.37
C ALA A 193 -3.59 -4.51 -3.06
N ASN A 194 -4.40 -3.89 -2.19
CA ASN A 194 -3.96 -3.45 -0.86
C ASN A 194 -3.54 -4.64 0.02
N ALA A 195 -4.31 -5.74 0.02
CA ALA A 195 -3.93 -6.94 0.75
C ALA A 195 -2.59 -7.53 0.28
N ALA A 196 -2.29 -7.47 -1.03
CA ALA A 196 -0.98 -7.84 -1.56
C ALA A 196 0.14 -6.94 -1.05
N LEU A 197 -0.07 -5.63 -1.05
CA LEU A 197 0.86 -4.66 -0.47
C LEU A 197 1.10 -4.91 1.02
N GLN A 198 0.04 -5.08 1.82
CA GLN A 198 0.15 -5.24 3.27
C GLN A 198 0.93 -6.49 3.68
N ARG A 199 0.90 -7.57 2.90
CA ARG A 199 1.76 -8.75 3.13
C ARG A 199 3.24 -8.39 3.08
N VAL A 200 3.65 -7.60 2.08
CA VAL A 200 5.04 -7.14 1.94
C VAL A 200 5.41 -6.14 3.03
N VAL A 201 4.51 -5.22 3.38
CA VAL A 201 4.70 -4.28 4.50
C VAL A 201 4.89 -5.03 5.82
N GLY A 202 4.13 -6.09 6.06
CA GLY A 202 4.30 -6.94 7.24
C GLY A 202 5.70 -7.57 7.33
N GLN A 203 6.22 -8.07 6.20
CA GLN A 203 7.59 -8.60 6.11
C GLN A 203 8.63 -7.51 6.34
N MET A 204 8.46 -6.34 5.70
CA MET A 204 9.30 -5.16 5.89
C MET A 204 9.40 -4.80 7.37
N ASN A 205 8.26 -4.71 8.06
CA ASN A 205 8.21 -4.36 9.48
C ASN A 205 8.88 -5.42 10.38
N SER A 206 8.79 -6.70 10.01
CA SER A 206 9.51 -7.75 10.73
C SER A 206 11.03 -7.62 10.60
N VAL A 207 11.51 -7.38 9.38
CA VAL A 207 12.95 -7.16 9.12
C VAL A 207 13.43 -5.87 9.77
N ARG A 208 12.63 -4.80 9.69
CA ARG A 208 12.88 -3.53 10.36
C ARG A 208 13.13 -3.75 11.85
N ARG A 209 12.20 -4.37 12.58
CA ARG A 209 12.37 -4.65 14.03
C ARG A 209 13.64 -5.43 14.33
N SER A 210 13.91 -6.50 13.56
CA SER A 210 15.13 -7.29 13.76
C SER A 210 16.41 -6.49 13.55
N ARG A 211 16.46 -5.63 12.53
CA ARG A 211 17.63 -4.79 12.23
C ARG A 211 17.77 -3.63 13.21
N GLN A 212 16.66 -3.06 13.69
CA GLN A 212 16.69 -2.05 14.76
C GLN A 212 17.27 -2.64 16.05
N GLN A 213 16.84 -3.84 16.44
CA GLN A 213 17.39 -4.54 17.60
C GLN A 213 18.89 -4.86 17.47
N ALA A 214 19.37 -5.11 16.25
CA ALA A 214 20.78 -5.38 15.98
C ALA A 214 21.68 -4.13 16.11
N VAL A 215 21.12 -2.92 16.16
CA VAL A 215 21.85 -1.69 16.50
C VAL A 215 22.07 -1.63 18.02
N ASP A 216 21.03 -1.95 18.80
CA ASP A 216 21.04 -1.94 20.27
C ASP A 216 21.68 -3.20 20.87
N THR A 217 22.98 -3.40 20.60
CA THR A 217 23.74 -4.51 21.20
C THR A 217 24.37 -4.12 22.54
N ARG A 218 24.53 -5.09 23.44
CA ARG A 218 25.26 -4.88 24.71
C ARG A 218 26.66 -4.30 24.49
N ALA A 219 27.37 -4.76 23.47
CA ALA A 219 28.70 -4.27 23.15
C ALA A 219 28.70 -2.76 22.77
N GLU A 220 27.65 -2.30 22.07
CA GLU A 220 27.51 -0.88 21.73
C GLU A 220 27.24 -0.04 22.98
N TYR A 221 26.36 -0.48 23.87
CA TYR A 221 26.11 0.23 25.13
C TYR A 221 27.35 0.24 26.04
N ASP A 222 28.08 -0.88 26.16
CA ASP A 222 29.33 -0.95 26.92
C ASP A 222 30.40 -0.01 26.33
N ARG A 223 30.42 0.17 25.00
CA ARG A 223 31.28 1.13 24.32
C ARG A 223 30.87 2.57 24.64
N LEU A 224 29.59 2.91 24.49
CA LEU A 224 29.06 4.25 24.77
C LEU A 224 29.29 4.64 26.23
N SER A 225 29.02 3.73 27.17
CA SER A 225 29.25 3.92 28.61
C SER A 225 30.72 4.22 28.96
N ARG A 226 31.67 3.63 28.23
CA ARG A 226 33.10 3.87 28.47
C ARG A 226 33.60 5.15 27.81
N MET A 227 32.99 5.58 26.72
CA MET A 227 33.48 6.70 25.90
C MET A 227 33.40 8.06 26.61
N CYS A 228 32.36 8.29 27.42
CA CYS A 228 32.12 9.58 28.07
C CYS A 228 32.15 9.51 29.62
N GLY A 229 32.97 8.61 30.18
CA GLY A 229 33.36 8.63 31.61
C GLY A 229 32.26 8.29 32.63
N GLY A 230 31.24 7.50 32.29
CA GLY A 230 30.22 7.06 33.26
C GLY A 230 29.04 6.34 32.62
N LYS A 231 28.21 5.65 33.43
CA LYS A 231 27.11 4.78 32.98
C LYS A 231 26.16 5.49 31.98
N PHE A 232 25.81 4.77 30.91
CA PHE A 232 24.67 5.04 30.03
C PHE A 232 23.48 4.23 30.57
#